data_AF-A0A0M0LPI8-F1
#
_entry.id   AF-A0A0M0LPI8-F1
#
_cell.length_a   1.000
_cell.length_b   1.000
_cell.length_c   1.000
_cell.angle_alpha   90.00
_cell.angle_beta   90.00
_cell.angle_gamma   90.00
#
_symmetry.space_group_name_H-M   'P 1'
#
loop_
_entity.id
_entity.type
_entity.pdbx_description
1 polymer ?
#
loop_
_entity_poly.entity_id
_entity_poly.type
_entity_poly.pdbx_seq_one_letter_code
_entity_poly.pdbx_strand_id
1 'polypeptide(L)'
;MYLDEVALAAGADEGEYYTDEMIVSREQLRSSHLVVEALRVAWERIAPICGGGAMDFAGYGAMIRRCYLLFKAQRREAYIDAQEFADEMERDWARDAGGQDGMEQTELERCWFELADLHVDGVSAAEYASFITDAIAHITTPNGTWQAESELLKLVKRRAGRKLTAAAYAEVVSKWAVRFELSADECDATLAARAALSAASV
;
A
#
# COMPACT_ATOMS: atom_id res chain seq x y z
N MET A 1 -5.63 -11.47 -17.08
CA MET A 1 -7.07 -11.38 -17.39
C MET A 1 -7.66 -10.53 -16.29
N TYR A 2 -8.23 -9.36 -16.61
CA TYR A 2 -8.58 -8.31 -15.63
C TYR A 2 -9.64 -8.71 -14.60
N LEU A 3 -10.31 -9.84 -14.81
CA LEU A 3 -11.24 -10.43 -13.86
C LEU A 3 -10.75 -11.85 -13.55
N ASP A 4 -10.53 -12.14 -12.28
CA ASP A 4 -10.35 -13.52 -11.83
C ASP A 4 -11.71 -14.21 -11.64
N GLU A 5 -11.72 -15.52 -11.40
CA GLU A 5 -12.95 -16.30 -11.24
C GLU A 5 -13.85 -15.77 -10.11
N VAL A 6 -13.25 -15.16 -9.09
CA VAL A 6 -13.98 -14.57 -7.95
C VAL A 6 -14.68 -13.28 -8.39
N ALA A 7 -13.98 -12.43 -9.14
CA ALA A 7 -14.54 -11.19 -9.68
C ALA A 7 -15.65 -11.45 -10.71
N LEU A 8 -15.48 -12.46 -11.57
CA LEU A 8 -16.52 -12.90 -12.50
C LEU A 8 -17.76 -13.44 -11.76
N ALA A 9 -17.57 -14.26 -10.73
CA ALA A 9 -18.67 -14.77 -9.92
C ALA A 9 -19.45 -13.67 -9.18
N ALA A 10 -18.84 -12.50 -8.97
CA ALA A 10 -19.48 -11.32 -8.39
C ALA A 10 -20.20 -10.41 -9.41
N GLY A 11 -20.21 -10.77 -10.70
CA GLY A 11 -20.87 -9.99 -11.77
C GLY A 11 -20.10 -8.74 -12.20
N ALA A 12 -18.78 -8.73 -12.00
CA ALA A 12 -17.94 -7.57 -12.33
C ALA A 12 -17.85 -7.30 -13.85
N ASP A 13 -18.11 -8.29 -14.69
CA ASP A 13 -18.16 -8.19 -16.15
C ASP A 13 -19.32 -7.33 -16.69
N GLU A 14 -20.37 -7.13 -15.89
CA GLU A 14 -21.48 -6.22 -16.20
C GLU A 14 -21.24 -4.77 -15.73
N GLY A 15 -20.10 -4.51 -15.07
CA GLY A 15 -19.76 -3.19 -14.53
C GLY A 15 -19.25 -2.20 -15.59
N GLU A 16 -19.57 -0.91 -15.40
CA GLU A 16 -19.10 0.21 -16.24
C GLU A 16 -17.57 0.25 -16.40
N TYR A 17 -16.84 -0.33 -15.45
CA TYR A 17 -15.38 -0.38 -15.43
C TYR A 17 -14.76 -1.57 -16.16
N TYR A 18 -15.53 -2.53 -16.67
CA TYR A 18 -15.00 -3.74 -17.34
C TYR A 18 -15.51 -3.94 -18.77
N THR A 19 -15.97 -2.86 -19.42
CA THR A 19 -16.25 -2.90 -20.85
C THR A 19 -14.97 -3.17 -21.66
N ASP A 20 -15.13 -3.72 -22.87
CA ASP A 20 -14.01 -3.96 -23.79
C ASP A 20 -13.18 -2.70 -24.04
N GLU A 21 -13.84 -1.53 -24.16
CA GLU A 21 -13.15 -0.25 -24.33
C GLU A 21 -12.30 0.12 -23.11
N MET A 22 -12.77 -0.13 -21.90
CA MET A 22 -12.01 0.13 -20.68
C MET A 22 -10.83 -0.83 -20.53
N ILE A 23 -10.99 -2.10 -20.92
CA ILE A 23 -9.89 -3.08 -20.95
C ILE A 23 -8.82 -2.63 -21.95
N VAL A 24 -9.20 -2.25 -23.18
CA VAL A 24 -8.25 -1.75 -24.18
C VAL A 24 -7.56 -0.48 -23.70
N SER A 25 -8.30 0.44 -23.06
CA SER A 25 -7.73 1.68 -22.52
C SER A 25 -6.69 1.40 -21.43
N ARG A 26 -6.95 0.45 -20.52
CA ARG A 26 -5.97 0.03 -19.50
C ARG A 26 -4.75 -0.64 -20.12
N GLU A 27 -4.93 -1.51 -21.10
CA GLU A 27 -3.80 -2.14 -21.79
C GLU A 27 -2.91 -1.11 -22.49
N GLN A 28 -3.49 -0.05 -23.07
CA GLN A 28 -2.71 1.06 -23.63
C GLN A 28 -1.87 1.78 -22.56
N LEU A 29 -2.36 1.93 -21.32
CA LEU A 29 -1.62 2.56 -20.23
C LEU A 29 -0.32 1.84 -19.87
N ARG A 30 -0.25 0.51 -20.06
CA ARG A 30 0.98 -0.26 -19.83
C ARG A 30 2.16 0.21 -20.69
N SER A 31 1.87 0.80 -21.85
CA SER A 31 2.87 1.35 -22.77
C SER A 31 3.04 2.87 -22.67
N SER A 32 2.26 3.53 -21.82
CA SER A 32 2.32 4.99 -21.67
C SER A 32 3.64 5.42 -21.05
N HIS A 33 4.30 6.40 -21.68
CA HIS A 33 5.57 6.91 -21.18
C HIS A 33 5.49 7.42 -19.73
N LEU A 34 4.38 8.07 -19.34
CA LEU A 34 4.20 8.57 -17.98
C LEU A 34 4.10 7.43 -16.96
N VAL A 35 3.38 6.36 -17.30
CA VAL A 35 3.17 5.22 -16.41
C VAL A 35 4.45 4.40 -16.30
N VAL A 36 5.10 4.10 -17.42
CA VAL A 36 6.38 3.39 -17.46
C VAL A 36 7.44 4.14 -16.66
N GLU A 37 7.51 5.46 -16.78
CA GLU A 37 8.46 6.27 -16.01
C GLU A 37 8.16 6.25 -14.51
N ALA A 38 6.88 6.34 -14.12
CA ALA A 38 6.49 6.23 -12.71
C ALA A 38 6.82 4.86 -12.10
N LEU A 39 6.59 3.79 -12.87
CA LEU A 39 6.94 2.42 -12.50
C LEU A 39 8.46 2.23 -12.36
N ARG A 40 9.24 2.79 -13.29
CA ARG A 40 10.71 2.82 -13.20
C ARG A 40 11.18 3.54 -11.94
N VAL A 41 10.59 4.70 -11.62
CA VAL A 41 10.89 5.45 -10.39
C VAL A 41 10.55 4.62 -9.15
N ALA A 42 9.44 3.88 -9.15
CA ALA A 42 9.08 2.99 -8.05
C ALA A 42 10.16 1.91 -7.84
N TRP A 43 10.61 1.23 -8.91
CA TRP A 43 11.69 0.26 -8.84
C TRP A 43 13.00 0.86 -8.32
N GLU A 44 13.44 1.97 -8.91
CA GLU A 44 14.69 2.64 -8.54
C GLU A 44 14.71 3.12 -7.08
N ARG A 45 13.54 3.42 -6.52
CA ARG A 45 13.39 3.78 -5.10
C ARG A 45 13.34 2.58 -4.20
N ILE A 46 12.62 1.54 -4.56
CA ILE A 46 12.35 0.40 -3.67
C ILE A 46 13.48 -0.63 -3.69
N ALA A 47 13.99 -0.99 -4.88
CA ALA A 47 14.98 -2.06 -5.00
C ALA A 47 16.20 -1.85 -4.09
N PRO A 48 16.81 -0.65 -3.97
CA PRO A 48 17.92 -0.43 -3.05
C PRO A 48 17.56 -0.65 -1.57
N ILE A 49 16.33 -0.32 -1.16
CA ILE A 49 15.86 -0.52 0.21
C ILE A 49 15.76 -2.02 0.53
N CYS A 50 15.44 -2.83 -0.49
CA CYS A 50 15.39 -4.29 -0.42
C CYS A 50 16.75 -4.97 -0.72
N GLY A 51 17.86 -4.24 -0.71
CA GLY A 51 19.20 -4.81 -0.92
C GLY A 51 19.71 -4.80 -2.37
N GLY A 52 18.98 -4.15 -3.29
CA GLY A 52 19.42 -3.88 -4.66
C GLY A 52 19.25 -5.04 -5.65
N GLY A 53 18.64 -6.15 -5.22
CA GLY A 53 18.32 -7.31 -6.04
C GLY A 53 16.82 -7.57 -6.14
N ALA A 54 16.45 -8.81 -6.46
CA ALA A 54 15.06 -9.24 -6.40
C ALA A 54 14.49 -9.03 -4.99
N MET A 55 13.27 -8.48 -4.92
CA MET A 55 12.57 -8.25 -3.67
C MET A 55 12.07 -9.58 -3.12
N ASP A 56 12.47 -9.91 -1.89
CA ASP A 56 11.96 -11.07 -1.17
C ASP A 56 10.61 -10.77 -0.48
N PHE A 57 10.02 -11.80 0.14
CA PHE A 57 8.75 -11.65 0.86
C PHE A 57 8.83 -10.63 2.01
N ALA A 58 9.98 -10.47 2.66
CA ALA A 58 10.15 -9.50 3.74
C ALA A 58 10.11 -8.07 3.21
N GLY A 59 10.78 -7.79 2.10
CA GLY A 59 10.73 -6.53 1.37
C GLY A 59 9.33 -6.21 0.84
N TYR A 60 8.68 -7.20 0.22
CA TYR A 60 7.30 -7.07 -0.25
C TYR A 60 6.34 -6.77 0.92
N GLY A 61 6.45 -7.52 2.01
CA GLY A 61 5.66 -7.32 3.21
C GLY A 61 5.86 -5.92 3.80
N ALA A 62 7.10 -5.43 3.83
CA ALA A 62 7.39 -4.06 4.29
C ALA A 62 6.73 -3.00 3.39
N MET A 63 6.79 -3.18 2.06
CA MET A 63 6.14 -2.29 1.10
C MET A 63 4.61 -2.29 1.28
N ILE A 64 3.98 -3.46 1.20
CA ILE A 64 2.51 -3.56 1.13
C ILE A 64 1.83 -3.19 2.46
N ARG A 65 2.49 -3.40 3.61
CA ARG A 65 2.04 -2.86 4.91
C ARG A 65 1.90 -1.35 4.90
N ARG A 66 2.87 -0.67 4.30
CA ARG A 66 2.88 0.80 4.23
C ARG A 66 1.83 1.30 3.25
N CYS A 67 1.67 0.62 2.11
CA CYS A 67 0.58 0.88 1.17
C CYS A 67 -0.79 0.73 1.87
N TYR A 68 -1.01 -0.38 2.57
CA TYR A 68 -2.24 -0.63 3.31
C TYR A 68 -2.58 0.51 4.28
N LEU A 69 -1.63 0.91 5.14
CA LEU A 69 -1.84 2.00 6.10
C LEU A 69 -2.07 3.35 5.40
N LEU A 70 -1.32 3.63 4.33
CA LEU A 70 -1.51 4.85 3.53
C LEU A 70 -2.92 4.91 2.94
N PHE A 71 -3.39 3.82 2.34
CA PHE A 71 -4.69 3.77 1.68
C PHE A 71 -5.85 3.82 2.68
N LYS A 72 -5.74 3.16 3.83
CA LYS A 72 -6.69 3.32 4.95
C LYS A 72 -6.79 4.79 5.38
N ALA A 73 -5.65 5.49 5.45
CA ALA A 73 -5.65 6.90 5.79
C ALA A 73 -6.28 7.79 4.72
N GLN A 74 -5.98 7.54 3.43
CA GLN A 74 -6.55 8.29 2.31
C GLN A 74 -8.08 8.13 2.24
N ARG A 75 -8.59 6.91 2.44
CA ARG A 75 -10.03 6.60 2.48
C ARG A 75 -10.70 6.98 3.81
N ARG A 76 -9.92 7.42 4.80
CA ARG A 76 -10.38 7.79 6.16
C ARG A 76 -11.10 6.63 6.85
N GLU A 77 -10.61 5.43 6.63
CA GLU A 77 -11.10 4.20 7.24
C GLU A 77 -10.47 4.02 8.62
N ALA A 78 -11.31 3.71 9.61
CA ALA A 78 -10.88 3.50 10.99
C ALA A 78 -10.61 2.02 11.29
N TYR A 79 -11.14 1.11 10.46
CA TYR A 79 -10.99 -0.32 10.65
C TYR A 79 -9.68 -0.80 10.04
N ILE A 80 -8.82 -1.34 10.90
CA ILE A 80 -7.58 -2.03 10.55
C ILE A 80 -7.63 -3.38 11.23
N ASP A 81 -7.50 -4.43 10.43
CA ASP A 81 -7.36 -5.80 10.91
C ASP A 81 -6.00 -6.33 10.45
N ALA A 82 -5.09 -6.50 11.42
CA ALA A 82 -3.73 -6.95 11.14
C ALA A 82 -3.68 -8.42 10.72
N GLN A 83 -4.63 -9.26 11.16
CA GLN A 83 -4.64 -10.67 10.80
C GLN A 83 -5.20 -10.87 9.40
N GLU A 84 -6.37 -10.27 9.11
CA GLU A 84 -6.99 -10.31 7.78
C GLU A 84 -6.01 -9.81 6.71
N PHE A 85 -5.36 -8.67 6.97
CA PHE A 85 -4.35 -8.13 6.06
C PHE A 85 -3.14 -9.07 5.90
N ALA A 86 -2.68 -9.74 6.95
CA ALA A 86 -1.55 -10.66 6.82
C ALA A 86 -1.91 -11.89 5.97
N ASP A 87 -3.13 -12.41 6.11
CA ASP A 87 -3.63 -13.53 5.30
C ASP A 87 -3.81 -13.11 3.82
N GLU A 88 -4.19 -11.87 3.56
CA GLU A 88 -4.23 -11.30 2.20
C GLU A 88 -2.83 -11.12 1.61
N MET A 89 -1.90 -10.54 2.37
CA MET A 89 -0.51 -10.32 1.95
C MET A 89 0.19 -11.62 1.52
N GLU A 90 -0.02 -12.73 2.25
CA GLU A 90 0.54 -14.04 1.89
C GLU A 90 -0.05 -14.58 0.57
N ARG A 91 -1.35 -14.35 0.33
CA ARG A 91 -2.03 -14.75 -0.91
C ARG A 91 -1.60 -13.89 -2.10
N ASP A 92 -1.46 -12.60 -1.90
CA ASP A 92 -1.03 -11.67 -2.94
C ASP A 92 0.43 -11.94 -3.32
N TRP A 93 1.31 -12.18 -2.35
CA TRP A 93 2.69 -12.61 -2.62
C TRP A 93 2.74 -13.86 -3.52
N ALA A 94 1.94 -14.89 -3.23
CA ALA A 94 1.94 -16.12 -4.01
C ALA A 94 1.55 -15.87 -5.48
N ARG A 95 0.66 -14.90 -5.74
CA ARG A 95 0.25 -14.46 -7.08
C ARG A 95 1.32 -13.61 -7.75
N ASP A 96 1.84 -12.64 -7.00
CA ASP A 96 2.73 -11.58 -7.46
C ASP A 96 4.14 -12.10 -7.76
N ALA A 97 4.68 -12.96 -6.91
CA ALA A 97 5.95 -13.63 -7.12
C ALA A 97 5.88 -14.75 -8.16
N GLY A 98 4.68 -15.21 -8.54
CA GLY A 98 4.51 -16.25 -9.55
C GLY A 98 5.23 -17.56 -9.22
N GLY A 99 5.33 -17.89 -7.93
CA GLY A 99 6.06 -19.05 -7.41
C GLY A 99 7.59 -18.92 -7.41
N GLN A 100 8.13 -17.73 -7.69
CA GLN A 100 9.56 -17.43 -7.55
C GLN A 100 9.92 -17.06 -6.11
N ASP A 101 11.21 -17.18 -5.76
CA ASP A 101 11.74 -16.81 -4.44
C ASP A 101 11.87 -15.29 -4.24
N GLY A 102 11.75 -14.52 -5.32
CA GLY A 102 11.82 -13.06 -5.30
C GLY A 102 11.17 -12.44 -6.53
N MET A 103 10.82 -11.16 -6.41
CA MET A 103 10.25 -10.35 -7.48
C MET A 103 11.34 -9.47 -8.11
N GLU A 104 11.56 -9.59 -9.41
CA GLU A 104 12.40 -8.68 -10.16
C GLU A 104 11.61 -7.43 -10.56
N GLN A 105 12.23 -6.58 -11.37
CA GLN A 105 11.64 -5.30 -11.78
C GLN A 105 10.27 -5.49 -12.43
N THR A 106 10.14 -6.44 -13.36
CA THR A 106 8.89 -6.64 -14.10
C THR A 106 7.74 -7.08 -13.19
N GLU A 107 7.98 -7.94 -12.20
CA GLU A 107 6.96 -8.34 -11.24
C GLU A 107 6.55 -7.16 -10.35
N LEU A 108 7.52 -6.38 -9.85
CA LEU A 108 7.22 -5.21 -9.04
C LEU A 108 6.41 -4.16 -9.82
N GLU A 109 6.81 -3.89 -11.06
CA GLU A 109 6.11 -2.94 -11.92
C GLU A 109 4.67 -3.40 -12.21
N ARG A 110 4.46 -4.70 -12.41
CA ARG A 110 3.11 -5.27 -12.54
C ARG A 110 2.28 -5.01 -11.27
N CYS A 111 2.82 -5.28 -10.09
CA CYS A 111 2.10 -5.07 -8.83
C CYS A 111 1.72 -3.60 -8.63
N TRP A 112 2.60 -2.65 -8.93
CA TRP A 112 2.28 -1.23 -8.83
C TRP A 112 1.23 -0.78 -9.85
N PHE A 113 1.25 -1.34 -11.06
CA PHE A 113 0.20 -1.09 -12.04
C PHE A 113 -1.16 -1.60 -11.55
N GLU A 114 -1.21 -2.81 -10.98
CA GLU A 114 -2.43 -3.39 -10.44
C GLU A 114 -2.94 -2.62 -9.20
N LEU A 115 -2.02 -2.15 -8.33
CA LEU A 115 -2.38 -1.24 -7.24
C LEU A 115 -2.98 0.08 -7.76
N ALA A 116 -2.45 0.64 -8.85
CA ALA A 116 -3.05 1.82 -9.47
C ALA A 116 -4.45 1.51 -10.00
N ASP A 117 -4.64 0.37 -10.67
CA ASP A 117 -5.93 -0.06 -11.21
C ASP A 117 -7.00 -0.25 -10.11
N LEU A 118 -6.60 -0.70 -8.93
CA LEU A 118 -7.47 -0.88 -7.77
C LEU A 118 -7.82 0.43 -7.03
N HIS A 119 -7.04 1.49 -7.21
CA HIS A 119 -7.13 2.70 -6.37
C HIS A 119 -7.42 3.99 -7.15
N VAL A 120 -7.25 3.98 -8.47
CA VAL A 120 -7.54 5.12 -9.34
C VAL A 120 -8.91 4.93 -9.98
N ASP A 121 -9.80 5.90 -9.80
CA ASP A 121 -11.18 5.83 -10.34
C ASP A 121 -11.23 6.00 -11.87
N GLY A 122 -10.24 6.68 -12.46
CA GLY A 122 -10.15 6.98 -13.89
C GLY A 122 -9.17 6.10 -14.65
N VAL A 123 -9.28 6.09 -15.99
CA VAL A 123 -8.34 5.39 -16.88
C VAL A 123 -7.49 6.41 -17.63
N SER A 124 -6.60 7.10 -16.90
CA SER A 124 -5.66 8.05 -17.49
C SER A 124 -4.23 7.82 -17.02
N ALA A 125 -3.28 8.04 -17.94
CA ALA A 125 -1.87 7.88 -17.65
C ALA A 125 -1.36 8.84 -16.56
N ALA A 126 -1.92 10.05 -16.50
CA ALA A 126 -1.52 11.05 -15.51
C ALA A 126 -1.98 10.65 -14.10
N GLU A 127 -3.20 10.12 -13.96
CA GLU A 127 -3.70 9.67 -12.65
C GLU A 127 -2.93 8.45 -12.14
N TYR A 128 -2.64 7.47 -13.01
CA TYR A 128 -1.83 6.31 -12.67
C TYR A 128 -0.42 6.72 -12.25
N ALA A 129 0.24 7.56 -13.05
CA ALA A 129 1.58 8.04 -12.74
C ALA A 129 1.61 8.81 -11.41
N SER A 130 0.66 9.73 -11.19
CA SER A 130 0.55 10.49 -9.94
C SER A 130 0.35 9.57 -8.75
N PHE A 131 -0.58 8.61 -8.85
CA PHE A 131 -0.85 7.65 -7.78
C PHE A 131 0.42 6.89 -7.40
N ILE A 132 1.13 6.31 -8.38
CA ILE A 132 2.35 5.54 -8.13
C ILE A 132 3.41 6.44 -7.47
N THR A 133 3.71 7.60 -8.04
CA THR A 133 4.75 8.48 -7.50
C THR A 133 4.42 9.01 -6.12
N ASP A 134 3.15 9.37 -5.88
CA ASP A 134 2.70 9.89 -4.59
C ASP A 134 2.74 8.79 -3.52
N ALA A 135 2.32 7.57 -3.85
CA ALA A 135 2.37 6.45 -2.94
C ALA A 135 3.82 6.14 -2.53
N ILE A 136 4.73 6.04 -3.50
CA ILE A 136 6.17 5.84 -3.26
C ILE A 136 6.74 6.93 -2.34
N ALA A 137 6.41 8.19 -2.60
CA ALA A 137 6.87 9.32 -1.78
C ALA A 137 6.35 9.30 -0.33
N HIS A 138 5.24 8.62 -0.06
CA HIS A 138 4.69 8.49 1.29
C HIS A 138 5.18 7.25 2.04
N ILE A 139 5.51 6.17 1.33
CA ILE A 139 5.97 4.92 1.94
C ILE A 139 7.50 4.82 2.04
N THR A 140 8.22 5.70 1.36
CA THR A 140 9.68 5.83 1.44
C THR A 140 10.09 7.19 1.96
N THR A 141 11.32 7.28 2.46
CA THR A 141 11.94 8.52 2.94
C THR A 141 12.89 9.11 1.88
N PRO A 142 13.19 10.42 1.94
CA PRO A 142 14.15 11.04 1.02
C PRO A 142 15.56 10.44 1.06
N ASN A 143 15.98 9.85 2.18
CA ASN A 143 17.28 9.20 2.36
C ASN A 143 17.31 7.74 1.90
N GLY A 144 16.26 7.23 1.25
CA GLY A 144 16.24 5.88 0.68
C GLY A 144 16.05 4.80 1.73
N THR A 145 15.15 5.03 2.68
CA THR A 145 14.68 4.00 3.63
C THR A 145 13.17 3.89 3.58
N TRP A 146 12.64 2.85 4.21
CA TRP A 146 11.21 2.74 4.44
C TRP A 146 10.71 3.84 5.38
N GLN A 147 9.54 4.42 5.11
CA GLN A 147 8.82 5.26 6.06
C GLN A 147 8.46 4.42 7.30
N ALA A 148 8.59 4.96 8.50
CA ALA A 148 8.20 4.22 9.69
C ALA A 148 6.69 3.95 9.69
N GLU A 149 6.28 2.71 10.01
CA GLU A 149 4.86 2.33 10.03
C GLU A 149 4.09 3.10 11.11
N SER A 150 4.79 3.50 12.18
CA SER A 150 4.30 4.40 13.23
C SER A 150 3.79 5.74 12.69
N GLU A 151 4.45 6.32 11.70
CA GLU A 151 4.04 7.59 11.08
C GLU A 151 2.79 7.42 10.22
N LEU A 152 2.66 6.27 9.55
CA LEU A 152 1.47 5.94 8.76
C LEU A 152 0.28 5.61 9.66
N LEU A 153 0.47 4.91 10.77
CA LEU A 153 -0.56 4.70 11.80
C LEU A 153 -1.04 6.03 12.40
N LYS A 154 -0.13 6.97 12.70
CA LYS A 154 -0.50 8.33 13.13
C LYS A 154 -1.29 9.07 12.05
N LEU A 155 -0.93 8.90 10.78
CA LEU A 155 -1.66 9.47 9.65
C LEU A 155 -3.07 8.87 9.55
N VAL A 156 -3.24 7.55 9.68
CA VAL A 156 -4.58 6.89 9.74
C VAL A 156 -5.40 7.52 10.87
N LYS A 157 -4.84 7.58 12.08
CA LYS A 157 -5.52 8.16 13.24
C LYS A 157 -5.97 9.60 13.00
N ARG A 158 -5.09 10.42 12.44
CA ARG A 158 -5.38 11.83 12.12
C ARG A 158 -6.53 11.95 11.11
N ARG A 159 -6.54 11.10 10.07
CA ARG A 159 -7.53 11.15 8.98
C ARG A 159 -8.88 10.53 9.36
N ALA A 160 -8.87 9.44 10.14
CA ALA A 160 -10.08 8.81 10.67
C ALA A 160 -10.79 9.71 11.71
N GLY A 161 -10.04 10.60 12.38
CA GLY A 161 -10.59 11.59 13.29
C GLY A 161 -11.31 10.93 14.47
N ARG A 162 -12.58 11.30 14.69
CA ARG A 162 -13.40 10.75 15.79
C ARG A 162 -13.83 9.30 15.56
N LYS A 163 -13.76 8.78 14.33
CA LYS A 163 -14.16 7.39 14.00
C LYS A 163 -13.26 6.35 14.67
N LEU A 164 -11.99 6.70 14.86
CA LEU A 164 -11.04 5.88 15.60
C LEU A 164 -10.88 6.51 16.98
N THR A 165 -11.31 5.86 18.05
CA THR A 165 -11.15 6.40 19.42
C THR A 165 -9.69 6.28 19.89
N ALA A 166 -9.35 6.82 21.07
CA ALA A 166 -8.00 6.65 21.61
C ALA A 166 -7.72 5.19 21.98
N ALA A 167 -8.69 4.54 22.64
CA ALA A 167 -8.60 3.14 23.05
C ALA A 167 -8.53 2.21 21.82
N ALA A 168 -9.41 2.41 20.84
CA ALA A 168 -9.40 1.61 19.61
C ALA A 168 -8.10 1.80 18.81
N TYR A 169 -7.54 3.02 18.78
CA TYR A 169 -6.23 3.24 18.16
C TYR A 169 -5.11 2.49 18.88
N ALA A 170 -5.09 2.51 20.22
CA ALA A 170 -4.08 1.78 20.98
C ALA A 170 -4.17 0.27 20.74
N GLU A 171 -5.38 -0.27 20.63
CA GLU A 171 -5.62 -1.67 20.29
C GLU A 171 -5.11 -2.01 18.89
N VAL A 172 -5.41 -1.16 17.88
CA VAL A 172 -4.89 -1.33 16.51
C VAL A 172 -3.36 -1.35 16.50
N VAL A 173 -2.72 -0.38 17.16
CA VAL A 173 -1.25 -0.31 17.24
C VAL A 173 -0.68 -1.55 17.91
N SER A 174 -1.29 -2.02 19.01
CA SER A 174 -0.84 -3.21 19.71
C SER A 174 -0.96 -4.47 18.84
N LYS A 175 -2.10 -4.69 18.19
CA LYS A 175 -2.28 -5.86 17.30
C LYS A 175 -1.34 -5.82 16.10
N TRP A 176 -1.18 -4.64 15.50
CA TRP A 176 -0.26 -4.44 14.37
C TRP A 176 1.20 -4.71 14.78
N ALA A 177 1.62 -4.16 15.91
CA ALA A 177 2.96 -4.36 16.45
C ALA A 177 3.26 -5.82 16.80
N VAL A 178 2.29 -6.54 17.39
CA VAL A 178 2.45 -7.97 17.70
C VAL A 178 2.53 -8.79 16.42
N ARG A 179 1.69 -8.51 15.41
CA ARG A 179 1.65 -9.30 14.18
C ARG A 179 2.88 -9.13 13.29
N PHE A 180 3.44 -7.92 13.27
CA PHE A 180 4.55 -7.54 12.40
C PHE A 180 5.83 -7.18 13.15
N GLU A 181 5.90 -7.54 14.43
CA GLU A 181 7.09 -7.43 15.28
C GLU A 181 7.73 -6.03 15.27
N LEU A 182 6.90 -4.98 15.34
CA LEU A 182 7.41 -3.61 15.42
C LEU A 182 8.25 -3.42 16.70
N SER A 183 9.29 -2.59 16.61
CA SER A 183 10.14 -2.29 17.76
C SER A 183 9.38 -1.58 18.88
N ALA A 184 9.82 -1.75 20.13
CA ALA A 184 9.23 -1.05 21.28
C ALA A 184 9.29 0.48 21.08
N ASP A 185 10.39 1.00 20.53
CA ASP A 185 10.55 2.41 20.23
C ASP A 185 9.53 2.91 19.19
N GLU A 186 9.22 2.12 18.16
CA GLU A 186 8.17 2.47 17.18
C GLU A 186 6.78 2.44 17.82
N CYS A 187 6.50 1.46 18.67
CA CYS A 187 5.23 1.37 19.40
C CYS A 187 5.04 2.58 20.32
N ASP A 188 6.06 2.90 21.12
CA ASP A 188 6.05 4.00 22.06
C ASP A 188 5.95 5.34 21.33
N ALA A 189 6.71 5.55 20.25
CA ALA A 189 6.58 6.75 19.42
C ALA A 189 5.18 6.90 18.81
N THR A 190 4.49 5.79 18.50
CA THR A 190 3.13 5.78 17.95
C THR A 190 2.09 6.19 18.99
N LEU A 191 2.23 5.70 20.23
CA LEU A 191 1.30 5.94 21.34
C LEU A 191 1.57 7.26 22.07
N ALA A 192 2.83 7.66 22.21
CA ALA A 192 3.27 8.87 22.92
C ALA A 192 2.80 10.17 22.26
N ALA A 193 2.39 10.14 20.99
CA ALA A 193 1.87 11.29 20.24
C ALA A 193 0.63 11.95 20.89
N ARG A 194 0.07 11.40 21.98
CA ARG A 194 -0.97 12.03 22.81
C ARG A 194 -0.47 12.67 24.11
N ALA A 195 0.63 12.24 24.70
CA ALA A 195 1.08 12.77 25.99
C ALA A 195 1.50 14.26 25.89
N ALA A 196 2.09 14.65 24.74
CA ALA A 196 2.52 16.03 24.49
C ALA A 196 1.35 17.00 24.21
N LEU A 197 0.22 16.53 23.67
CA LEU A 197 -0.94 17.38 23.35
C LEU A 197 -1.89 17.57 24.56
N SER A 198 -1.84 16.70 25.57
CA SER A 198 -2.54 16.90 26.84
C SER A 198 -1.76 17.74 27.86
N ALA A 199 -0.42 17.80 27.74
CA ALA A 199 0.44 18.57 28.63
C ALA A 199 0.59 20.05 28.22
N ALA A 200 0.36 20.38 26.94
CA ALA A 200 0.44 21.75 26.42
C ALA A 200 -0.86 22.58 26.62
N SER A 201 -1.81 22.08 27.42
CA SER A 201 -3.07 22.77 27.76
C SER A 201 -3.26 22.93 29.27
N VAL A 202 -2.17 22.92 30.05
CA VAL A 202 -2.14 23.28 31.47
C VAL A 202 -1.34 24.55 31.66
#